data_AF-A0A1B2IXM8-F1
#
_entry.id   AF-A0A1B2IXM8-F1
#
_cell.length_a   1.000
_cell.length_b   1.000
_cell.length_c   1.000
_cell.angle_alpha   90.00
_cell.angle_beta   90.00
_cell.angle_gamma   90.00
#
_symmetry.space_group_name_H-M   'P 1'
#
loop_
_entity.id
_entity.type
_entity.pdbx_description
1 polymer ?
#
loop_
_entity_poly.entity_id
_entity_poly.type
_entity_poly.pdbx_seq_one_letter_code
_entity_poly.pdbx_strand_id
1 'polypeptide(L)'
;MNYATLFNDDDQTSFIVLHLLTDSDSGTISRAELAEKLELTRYQLDKCFDNLNNDLSLVAGEAPSYVDEAIQGIWHVNNVTADMFAAHSTAVPLSGN
;
A
#
# COMPACT_ATOMS: atom_id res chain seq x y z
N MET A 1 -16.76 11.39 11.15
CA MET A 1 -15.71 10.77 11.98
C MET A 1 -14.37 11.12 11.37
N ASN A 2 -13.39 11.51 12.19
CA ASN A 2 -12.09 11.95 11.71
C ASN A 2 -11.18 10.71 11.60
N TYR A 3 -11.09 10.12 10.41
CA TYR A 3 -10.30 8.91 10.16
C TYR A 3 -8.79 9.11 10.40
N ALA A 4 -8.35 10.37 10.52
CA ALA A 4 -6.98 10.75 10.84
C ALA A 4 -6.49 10.28 12.22
N THR A 5 -7.38 9.90 13.15
CA THR A 5 -6.99 9.43 14.48
C THR A 5 -6.87 7.89 14.59
N LEU A 6 -7.18 7.16 13.51
CA LEU A 6 -7.13 5.69 13.47
C LEU A 6 -5.88 5.14 12.76
N PHE A 7 -5.23 5.96 11.93
CA PHE A 7 -3.95 5.61 11.32
C PHE A 7 -2.84 6.04 12.26
N ASN A 8 -2.02 5.09 12.71
CA ASN A 8 -0.72 5.43 13.26
C ASN A 8 0.10 6.09 12.13
N ASP A 9 1.08 6.95 12.44
CA ASP A 9 1.92 7.61 11.41
C ASP A 9 2.55 6.57 10.44
N ASP A 10 2.85 5.38 10.96
CA ASP A 10 3.34 4.21 10.20
C ASP A 10 2.28 3.67 9.21
N ASP A 11 1.01 3.59 9.58
CA ASP A 11 -0.08 3.07 8.72
C ASP A 11 -0.42 4.05 7.60
N GLN A 12 -0.39 5.36 7.90
CA GLN A 12 -0.60 6.39 6.90
C GLN A 12 0.52 6.36 5.85
N THR A 13 1.76 6.14 6.29
CA THR A 13 2.91 6.00 5.40
C THR A 13 2.77 4.79 4.48
N SER A 14 2.42 3.62 5.04
CA SER A 14 2.17 2.40 4.27
C SER A 14 1.08 2.59 3.22
N PHE A 15 -0.02 3.24 3.59
CA PHE A 15 -1.10 3.55 2.65
C PHE A 15 -0.62 4.46 1.51
N ILE A 16 0.14 5.53 1.80
CA ILE A 16 0.66 6.44 0.77
C ILE A 16 1.61 5.70 -0.18
N VAL A 17 2.54 4.90 0.35
CA VAL A 17 3.48 4.10 -0.47
C VAL A 17 2.73 3.15 -1.40
N LEU A 18 1.74 2.43 -0.87
CA LEU A 18 0.95 1.49 -1.66
C LEU A 18 0.10 2.20 -2.71
N HIS A 19 -0.46 3.36 -2.39
CA HIS A 19 -1.20 4.18 -3.35
C HIS A 19 -0.31 4.70 -4.49
N LEU A 20 0.90 5.17 -4.18
CA LEU A 20 1.87 5.61 -5.18
C LEU A 20 2.30 4.45 -6.10
N LEU A 21 2.46 3.26 -5.53
CA LEU A 21 2.77 2.06 -6.30
C LEU A 21 1.64 1.69 -7.26
N THR A 22 0.38 1.75 -6.84
CA THR A 22 -0.77 1.36 -7.68
C THR A 22 -1.26 2.42 -8.64
N ASP A 23 -0.97 3.70 -8.38
CA ASP A 23 -1.24 4.80 -9.32
C ASP A 23 -0.18 4.88 -10.45
N SER A 24 0.99 4.27 -10.26
CA SER A 24 2.01 4.20 -11.30
C SER A 24 1.60 3.26 -12.43
N ASP A 25 1.67 3.71 -13.69
CA ASP A 25 1.32 2.91 -14.89
C ASP A 25 2.08 1.57 -14.96
N SER A 26 3.26 1.48 -14.35
CA SER A 26 4.11 0.30 -14.34
C SER A 26 4.10 -0.48 -13.02
N GLY A 27 3.35 -0.03 -12.00
CA GLY A 27 3.36 -0.67 -10.68
C GLY A 27 4.70 -0.58 -9.95
N THR A 28 5.59 0.34 -10.36
CA THR A 28 6.97 0.44 -9.85
C THR A 28 7.28 1.83 -9.35
N ILE A 29 8.03 1.92 -8.25
CA ILE A 29 8.58 3.19 -7.76
C ILE A 29 10.01 3.01 -7.24
N SER A 30 10.85 4.03 -7.41
CA SER A 30 12.20 3.99 -6.86
C SER A 30 12.20 4.30 -5.36
N ARG A 31 13.06 3.62 -4.62
CA ARG A 31 13.26 3.86 -3.19
C ARG A 31 13.76 5.27 -2.92
N ALA A 32 14.60 5.81 -3.80
CA ALA A 32 15.12 7.18 -3.70
C ALA A 32 13.98 8.20 -3.82
N GLU A 33 13.05 7.97 -4.75
CA GLU A 33 11.89 8.82 -4.94
C GLU A 33 10.93 8.76 -3.74
N LEU A 34 10.70 7.58 -3.17
CA LEU A 34 9.92 7.44 -1.93
C LEU A 34 10.58 8.12 -0.74
N ALA A 35 11.90 7.98 -0.58
CA ALA A 35 12.65 8.61 0.50
C ALA A 35 12.57 10.14 0.41
N GLU A 36 12.66 10.69 -0.81
CA GLU A 36 12.56 12.12 -1.04
C GLU A 36 11.12 12.64 -0.83
N LYS A 37 10.12 11.95 -1.37
CA LYS A 37 8.70 12.36 -1.28
C LYS A 37 8.15 12.30 0.14
N LEU A 38 8.58 11.32 0.93
CA LEU A 38 8.07 11.05 2.27
C LEU A 38 9.01 11.53 3.38
N GLU A 39 10.18 12.08 3.02
CA GLU A 39 11.24 12.49 3.95
C GLU A 39 11.65 11.35 4.91
N LEU A 40 11.62 10.11 4.43
CA LEU A 40 11.90 8.91 5.23
C LEU A 40 13.33 8.43 5.05
N THR A 41 13.90 7.92 6.13
CA THR A 41 15.15 7.17 6.07
C THR A 41 14.94 5.81 5.42
N ARG A 42 16.03 5.23 4.89
CA ARG A 42 16.01 3.88 4.32
C ARG A 42 15.45 2.83 5.28
N TYR A 43 15.81 2.91 6.56
CA TYR A 43 15.33 1.98 7.58
C TYR A 43 13.80 2.08 7.78
N GLN A 44 13.26 3.30 7.77
CA GLN A 44 11.82 3.51 7.89
C GLN A 44 11.07 3.00 6.66
N LEU A 45 11.62 3.19 5.46
CA LEU A 45 11.05 2.61 4.24
C LEU A 45 11.08 1.09 4.26
N ASP A 46 12.19 0.47 4.65
CA ASP A 46 12.30 -0.99 4.73
C ASP A 46 11.27 -1.56 5.73
N LYS A 47 11.13 -0.94 6.91
CA LYS A 47 10.08 -1.29 7.89
C LYS A 47 8.67 -1.09 7.31
N CYS A 48 8.44 -0.03 6.54
CA CYS A 48 7.16 0.23 5.89
C CYS A 48 6.82 -0.88 4.88
N PHE A 49 7.78 -1.34 4.08
CA PHE A 49 7.57 -2.46 3.15
C PHE A 49 7.30 -3.78 3.88
N ASP A 50 7.99 -4.04 4.99
CA ASP A 50 7.73 -5.23 5.82
C ASP A 50 6.32 -5.21 6.40
N ASN A 51 5.88 -4.05 6.91
CA ASN A 51 4.51 -3.87 7.40
C ASN A 51 3.48 -4.05 6.29
N LEU A 52 3.72 -3.44 5.12
CA LEU A 52 2.85 -3.59 3.95
C LEU A 52 2.70 -5.05 3.53
N ASN A 53 3.79 -5.81 3.49
CA ASN A 53 3.74 -7.22 3.14
C ASN A 53 2.97 -8.05 4.17
N ASN A 54 3.12 -7.74 5.46
CA ASN A 54 2.32 -8.37 6.50
C ASN A 54 0.82 -8.05 6.28
N ASP A 55 0.47 -6.79 6.07
CA ASP A 55 -0.93 -6.39 5.86
C ASP A 55 -1.52 -7.00 4.59
N LEU A 56 -0.78 -6.95 3.48
CA LEU A 56 -1.17 -7.56 2.21
C LEU A 56 -1.36 -9.07 2.35
N SER A 57 -0.54 -9.76 3.16
CA SER A 57 -0.70 -11.19 3.42
C SER A 57 -1.98 -11.53 4.18
N LEU A 58 -2.50 -10.60 4.99
CA LEU A 58 -3.75 -10.77 5.74
C LEU A 58 -4.99 -10.58 4.87
N VAL A 59 -4.89 -9.71 3.86
CA VAL A 59 -6.01 -9.39 2.94
C VAL A 59 -5.92 -10.13 1.60
N ALA A 60 -4.80 -10.81 1.32
CA ALA A 60 -4.63 -11.60 0.11
C ALA A 60 -5.64 -12.76 0.07
N GLY A 61 -6.34 -12.88 -1.06
CA GLY A 61 -7.25 -13.99 -1.34
C GLY A 61 -6.50 -15.23 -1.84
N GLU A 62 -6.85 -15.72 -3.02
CA GLU A 62 -6.27 -16.94 -3.58
C GLU A 62 -4.81 -16.78 -4.08
N ALA A 63 -4.40 -15.55 -4.43
CA ALA A 63 -3.05 -15.25 -4.88
C ALA A 63 -2.35 -14.27 -3.92
N PRO A 64 -1.09 -14.53 -3.55
CA PRO A 64 -0.36 -13.69 -2.59
C PRO A 64 -0.18 -12.29 -3.18
N SER A 65 -0.57 -11.29 -2.41
CA SER A 65 -0.31 -9.88 -2.72
C SER A 65 0.90 -9.44 -1.92
N TYR A 66 1.88 -8.82 -2.58
CA TYR A 66 3.12 -8.40 -1.93
C TYR A 66 3.84 -7.31 -2.74
N VAL A 67 4.71 -6.58 -2.07
CA VAL A 67 5.64 -5.62 -2.66
C VAL A 67 7.04 -6.20 -2.54
N ASP A 68 7.78 -6.23 -3.64
CA ASP A 68 9.16 -6.71 -3.66
C ASP A 68 10.10 -5.77 -4.42
N GLU A 69 11.39 -5.96 -4.18
CA GLU A 69 12.44 -5.23 -4.89
C GLU A 69 12.80 -6.00 -6.19
N ALA A 70 12.06 -5.70 -7.27
CA ALA A 70 12.29 -6.34 -8.57
C ALA A 70 13.69 -6.05 -9.14
N ILE A 71 14.20 -4.84 -8.91
CA ILE A 71 15.55 -4.40 -9.29
C ILE A 71 16.12 -3.62 -8.10
N GLN A 72 17.43 -3.67 -7.88
CA GLN A 72 18.06 -2.90 -6.81
C GLN A 72 17.67 -1.41 -6.86
N GLY A 73 16.99 -0.95 -5.81
CA GLY A 73 16.47 0.39 -5.65
C GLY A 73 15.08 0.63 -6.22
N ILE A 74 14.44 -0.35 -6.84
CA ILE A 74 13.13 -0.25 -7.50
C ILE A 74 12.19 -1.29 -6.91
N TRP A 75 11.12 -0.79 -6.29
CA TRP A 75 10.06 -1.61 -5.72
C TRP A 75 8.93 -1.78 -6.71
N HIS A 76 8.34 -2.97 -6.71
CA HIS A 76 7.24 -3.35 -7.57
C HIS A 76 6.11 -3.95 -6.75
N VAL A 77 4.88 -3.62 -7.11
CA VAL A 77 3.68 -4.17 -6.48
C VAL A 77 3.16 -5.37 -7.27
N ASN A 78 2.98 -6.50 -6.61
CA ASN A 78 2.54 -7.74 -7.24
C ASN A 78 1.14 -8.11 -6.75
N ASN A 79 0.24 -8.34 -7.70
CA ASN A 79 -1.12 -8.84 -7.47
C ASN A 79 -1.99 -7.95 -6.55
N VAL A 80 -1.63 -6.68 -6.37
CA VAL A 80 -2.47 -5.69 -5.69
C VAL A 80 -3.43 -5.08 -6.71
N THR A 81 -4.73 -5.19 -6.46
CA THR A 81 -5.77 -4.67 -7.33
C THR A 81 -6.44 -3.44 -6.70
N ALA A 82 -6.99 -2.56 -7.54
CA ALA A 82 -7.73 -1.38 -7.07
C ALA A 82 -8.91 -1.74 -6.13
N ASP A 83 -9.50 -2.92 -6.29
CA ASP A 83 -10.58 -3.42 -5.42
C ASP A 83 -10.13 -3.65 -3.98
N MET A 84 -8.85 -3.94 -3.73
CA MET A 84 -8.29 -4.06 -2.38
C MET A 84 -8.27 -2.71 -1.65
N PHE A 85 -8.32 -1.59 -2.38
CA PHE A 85 -8.50 -0.24 -1.82
C PHE A 85 -9.99 0.11 -1.64
N ALA A 86 -10.87 -0.44 -2.49
CA ALA A 86 -12.30 -0.16 -2.47
C ALA A 86 -13.05 -0.89 -1.34
N ALA A 87 -12.44 -1.86 -0.69
CA ALA A 87 -13.06 -2.68 0.36
C ALA A 87 -13.50 -1.90 1.63
N HIS A 88 -13.19 -0.61 1.75
CA HIS A 88 -13.73 0.28 2.80
C HIS A 88 -14.92 1.15 2.35
N SER A 89 -15.44 0.98 1.13
CA SER A 89 -16.55 1.77 0.59
C SER A 89 -17.72 0.94 0.02
N THR A 90 -17.90 -0.30 0.45
CA THR A 90 -19.18 -1.00 0.24
C THR A 90 -20.09 -0.78 1.46
N ALA A 91 -20.58 0.45 1.55
CA ALA A 91 -21.80 0.72 2.28
C ALA A 91 -22.93 -0.13 1.69
N VAL A 92 -23.48 -1.01 2.53
CA VAL A 92 -24.84 -1.58 2.55
C VAL A 92 -25.53 -1.70 1.18
N PRO A 93 -25.86 -2.92 0.70
CA PRO A 93 -26.80 -3.04 -0.41
C PRO A 93 -28.12 -2.40 0.02
N LEU A 94 -28.48 -1.29 -0.61
CA LEU A 94 -29.82 -0.74 -0.53
C LEU A 94 -30.76 -1.82 -1.07
N SER A 95 -31.39 -2.54 -0.14
CA SER A 95 -32.62 -3.26 -0.41
C SER A 95 -33.59 -2.27 -1.06
N GLY A 96 -33.85 -2.49 -2.34
CA GLY A 96 -34.54 -1.56 -3.20
C GLY A 96 -35.50 -2.30 -4.12
N ASN A 97 -36.68 -2.57 -3.54
CA ASN A 97 -37.99 -2.84 -4.13
C ASN A 97 -38.24 -4.16 -4.88
#